data_AF-A0A8S1LKL5-F1
#
_entry.id   AF-A0A8S1LKL5-F1
#
_cell.length_a   1.000
_cell.length_b   1.000
_cell.length_c   1.000
_cell.angle_alpha   90.00
_cell.angle_beta   90.00
_cell.angle_gamma   90.00
#
_symmetry.space_group_name_H-M   'P 1'
#
loop_
_entity.id
_entity.type
_entity.pdbx_description
1 polymer ?
#
loop_
_entity_poly.entity_id
_entity_poly.type
_entity_poly.pdbx_seq_one_letter_code
_entity_poly.pdbx_strand_id
1 'polypeptide(L)'
;MILNWNDIQLAAAGGLLIGLATSIHYLLKGRVTGFSGIFYSLITFDKNSFYWKLSLVSSVVLSSSLLYKYYGFNPILQGASSSFDSINSISKIGYIGAAIAGFLVGFGTKLGNGCTSGHGVCGLPRLSQRSMAAVASFMTFGILTATIKDQLVLEQPTQLIIDNPDITNIAAMAISGILTLVGIIGQTKQNQKTMIDAIISSIVGLIFGAGLVVSGMAKRSKILGFLTFNQNWDPSLMFVMIGAVSLNLITFNLLKKPILSDKYELPTNKKIDFKLILGASIFGIGWGIGGLCPGPAFSLFPQFTAQIAIMFLPCLALGQITANQFSSFLDRKQKPL
;
A
#
# COMPACT_ATOMS: atom_id res chain seq x y z
N MET A 1 9.42 -17.54 18.07
CA MET A 1 8.78 -16.22 18.25
C MET A 1 9.83 -15.24 18.73
N ILE A 2 10.25 -14.31 17.87
CA ILE A 2 11.31 -13.35 18.20
C ILE A 2 10.65 -11.98 18.27
N LEU A 3 10.13 -11.63 19.45
CA LEU A 3 9.49 -10.33 19.72
C LEU A 3 10.54 -9.40 20.34
N ASN A 4 11.03 -8.45 19.56
CA ASN A 4 11.88 -7.37 20.07
C ASN A 4 10.98 -6.18 20.44
N TRP A 5 11.16 -5.62 21.63
CA TRP A 5 10.37 -4.47 22.11
C TRP A 5 10.52 -3.24 21.23
N ASN A 6 11.69 -3.02 20.64
CA ASN A 6 11.93 -1.91 19.73
C ASN A 6 11.09 -2.05 18.45
N ASP A 7 10.95 -3.28 17.93
CA ASP A 7 10.14 -3.60 16.76
C ASP A 7 8.67 -3.29 16.98
N ILE A 8 8.14 -3.58 18.17
CA ILE A 8 6.76 -3.28 18.52
C ILE A 8 6.53 -1.78 18.59
N GLN A 9 7.43 -1.04 19.25
CA GLN A 9 7.30 0.41 19.43
C GLN A 9 7.35 1.14 18.08
N LEU A 10 8.30 0.78 17.21
CA LEU A 10 8.42 1.34 15.88
C LEU A 10 7.23 0.97 14.98
N ALA A 11 6.76 -0.29 15.06
CA ALA A 11 5.55 -0.72 14.36
C ALA A 11 4.31 0.09 14.80
N ALA A 12 4.11 0.24 16.12
CA ALA A 12 3.00 1.03 16.66
C ALA A 12 3.10 2.51 16.28
N ALA A 13 4.29 3.11 16.40
CA ALA A 13 4.53 4.51 16.03
C ALA A 13 4.29 4.74 14.53
N GLY A 14 4.79 3.87 13.66
CA GLY A 14 4.53 3.95 12.23
C GLY A 14 3.05 3.71 11.90
N GLY A 15 2.38 2.81 12.62
CA GLY A 15 0.93 2.61 12.55
C GLY A 15 0.14 3.86 12.91
N LEU A 16 0.51 4.55 13.99
CA LEU A 16 -0.10 5.83 14.38
C LEU A 16 0.14 6.92 13.33
N LEU A 17 1.33 7.00 12.73
CA LEU A 17 1.61 7.94 11.63
C LEU A 17 0.73 7.64 10.40
N ILE A 18 0.60 6.37 10.02
CA ILE A 18 -0.29 5.93 8.94
C ILE A 18 -1.75 6.31 9.26
N GLY A 19 -2.21 6.02 10.48
CA GLY A 19 -3.53 6.41 10.97
C GLY A 19 -3.75 7.92 10.88
N LEU A 20 -2.79 8.72 11.36
CA LEU A 20 -2.84 10.17 11.34
C LEU A 20 -2.92 10.72 9.91
N ALA A 21 -2.13 10.20 8.99
CA ALA A 21 -2.21 10.56 7.57
C ALA A 21 -3.60 10.27 6.99
N THR A 22 -4.14 9.08 7.24
CA THR A 22 -5.48 8.70 6.75
C THR A 22 -6.61 9.50 7.42
N SER A 23 -6.43 9.86 8.68
CA SER A 23 -7.34 10.69 9.47
C SER A 23 -7.36 12.13 8.98
N ILE A 24 -6.22 12.74 8.68
CA ILE A 24 -6.15 14.08 8.09
C ILE A 24 -6.89 14.09 6.74
N HIS A 25 -6.62 13.11 5.89
CA HIS A 25 -7.27 13.03 4.59
C HIS A 25 -8.80 12.85 4.72
N TYR A 26 -9.23 12.01 5.65
CA TYR A 26 -10.64 11.77 5.94
C TYR A 26 -11.35 12.99 6.53
N LEU A 27 -10.79 13.62 7.58
CA LEU A 27 -11.43 14.75 8.25
C LEU A 27 -11.47 16.01 7.39
N LEU A 28 -10.39 16.28 6.64
CA LEU A 28 -10.32 17.49 5.83
C LEU A 28 -11.11 17.35 4.53
N LYS A 29 -10.91 16.25 3.79
CA LYS A 29 -11.46 16.08 2.43
C LYS A 29 -12.62 15.10 2.35
N GLY A 30 -12.89 14.34 3.39
CA GLY A 30 -13.94 13.33 3.37
C GLY A 30 -13.62 12.11 2.51
N ARG A 31 -12.35 11.89 2.16
CA ARG A 31 -11.89 10.85 1.23
C ARG A 31 -11.11 9.75 1.95
N VAL A 32 -11.10 8.56 1.36
CA VAL A 32 -10.37 7.40 1.86
C VAL A 32 -9.05 7.22 1.11
N THR A 33 -7.95 6.99 1.83
CA THR A 33 -6.62 6.75 1.24
C THR A 33 -6.44 5.28 0.82
N GLY A 34 -7.08 4.90 -0.29
CA GLY A 34 -6.91 3.57 -0.90
C GLY A 34 -5.86 3.58 -2.02
N PHE A 35 -4.63 3.11 -1.74
CA PHE A 35 -3.54 3.18 -2.72
C PHE A 35 -3.82 2.45 -4.03
N SER A 36 -4.55 1.32 -4.02
CA SER A 36 -4.94 0.62 -5.26
C SER A 36 -5.82 1.47 -6.17
N GLY A 37 -6.80 2.18 -5.59
CA GLY A 37 -7.72 3.03 -6.35
C GLY A 37 -7.05 4.32 -6.82
N ILE A 38 -6.16 4.87 -5.98
CA ILE A 38 -5.32 6.03 -6.33
C ILE A 38 -4.43 5.67 -7.52
N PHE A 39 -3.72 4.54 -7.46
CA PHE A 39 -2.86 4.09 -8.55
C PHE A 39 -3.63 3.80 -9.84
N TYR A 40 -4.75 3.08 -9.76
CA TYR A 40 -5.60 2.81 -10.92
C TYR A 40 -6.01 4.10 -11.63
N SER A 41 -6.39 5.11 -10.86
CA SER A 41 -6.79 6.41 -11.40
C SER A 41 -5.67 7.19 -12.06
N LEU A 42 -4.41 6.97 -11.65
CA LEU A 42 -3.24 7.54 -12.31
C LEU A 42 -3.00 6.84 -13.65
N ILE A 43 -3.17 5.52 -13.71
CA ILE A 43 -3.04 4.74 -14.95
C ILE A 43 -4.10 5.14 -15.97
N THR A 44 -5.34 5.36 -15.54
CA THR A 44 -6.44 5.74 -16.44
C THR A 44 -6.50 7.25 -16.73
N PHE A 45 -5.55 8.04 -16.24
CA PHE A 45 -5.47 9.49 -16.43
C PHE A 45 -6.80 10.24 -16.18
N ASP A 46 -7.43 10.00 -15.03
CA ASP A 46 -8.67 10.70 -14.68
C ASP A 46 -8.41 12.21 -14.47
N LYS A 47 -8.74 13.03 -15.47
CA LYS A 47 -8.41 14.46 -15.57
C LYS A 47 -8.79 15.28 -14.33
N ASN A 48 -9.87 14.93 -13.64
CA ASN A 48 -10.37 15.70 -12.49
C ASN A 48 -9.67 15.34 -11.17
N SER A 49 -9.05 14.16 -11.09
CA SER A 49 -8.48 13.64 -9.84
C SER A 49 -6.99 13.30 -9.94
N PHE A 50 -6.41 13.39 -11.14
CA PHE A 50 -5.04 12.99 -11.43
C PHE A 50 -4.01 13.74 -10.59
N TYR A 51 -4.07 15.07 -10.54
CA TYR A 51 -3.02 15.90 -9.94
C TYR A 51 -2.86 15.67 -8.43
N TRP A 52 -3.95 15.59 -7.66
CA TRP A 52 -3.87 15.38 -6.21
C TRP A 52 -3.42 13.96 -5.88
N LYS A 53 -3.84 12.98 -6.69
CA LYS A 53 -3.40 11.58 -6.57
C LYS A 53 -1.92 11.44 -6.89
N LEU A 54 -1.44 12.16 -7.90
CA LEU A 54 -0.03 12.16 -8.29
C LEU A 54 0.80 12.77 -7.16
N SER A 55 0.38 13.91 -6.64
CA SER A 55 0.99 14.58 -5.49
C SER A 55 1.03 13.68 -4.25
N LEU A 56 -0.05 12.94 -3.96
CA LEU A 56 -0.07 11.97 -2.84
C LEU A 56 0.95 10.83 -3.04
N VAL A 57 0.95 10.18 -4.19
CA VAL A 57 1.84 9.03 -4.44
C VAL A 57 3.30 9.47 -4.51
N SER A 58 3.59 10.58 -5.21
CA SER A 58 4.95 11.11 -5.32
C SER A 58 5.51 11.58 -3.98
N SER A 59 4.71 12.21 -3.12
CA SER A 59 5.17 12.59 -1.77
C SER A 59 5.46 11.39 -0.85
N VAL A 60 4.75 10.26 -1.01
CA VAL A 60 5.11 9.01 -0.31
C VAL A 60 6.50 8.53 -0.71
N VAL A 61 6.79 8.52 -2.01
CA VAL A 61 8.12 8.16 -2.54
C VAL A 61 9.17 9.13 -2.02
N LEU A 62 8.89 10.43 -2.07
CA LEU A 62 9.80 11.49 -1.62
C LEU A 62 10.17 11.36 -0.14
N SER A 63 9.17 11.17 0.72
CA SER A 63 9.38 10.96 2.16
C SER A 63 10.21 9.72 2.44
N SER A 64 9.91 8.62 1.74
CA SER A 64 10.65 7.36 1.90
C SER A 64 12.11 7.52 1.44
N SER A 65 12.34 8.16 0.29
CA SER A 65 13.69 8.49 -0.22
C SER A 65 14.49 9.35 0.75
N LEU A 66 13.88 10.40 1.30
CA LEU A 66 14.52 11.30 2.26
C LEU A 66 14.95 10.53 3.51
N LEU A 67 14.04 9.74 4.09
CA LEU A 67 14.35 8.95 5.28
C LEU A 67 15.45 7.92 5.01
N TYR A 68 15.44 7.25 3.86
CA TYR A 68 16.50 6.32 3.49
C TYR A 68 17.84 7.02 3.22
N LYS A 69 17.84 8.26 2.73
CA LYS A 69 19.06 9.05 2.53
C LYS A 69 19.67 9.49 3.86
N TYR A 70 18.85 9.96 4.80
CA TYR A 70 19.32 10.50 6.07
C TYR A 70 19.71 9.43 7.09
N TYR A 71 18.88 8.39 7.21
CA TYR A 71 19.12 7.34 8.19
C TYR A 71 19.82 6.13 7.58
N GLY A 72 20.02 6.09 6.26
CA GLY A 72 20.46 4.86 5.61
C GLY A 72 19.44 3.73 5.80
N PHE A 73 19.80 2.54 5.37
CA PHE A 73 18.97 1.35 5.56
C PHE A 73 19.08 0.70 6.96
N ASN A 74 19.92 1.23 7.87
CA ASN A 74 20.52 0.40 8.93
C ASN A 74 20.70 0.91 10.40
N PRO A 75 20.22 2.08 10.88
CA PRO A 75 20.18 2.35 12.34
C PRO A 75 18.77 2.33 12.95
N ILE A 76 17.79 3.12 12.44
CA ILE A 76 16.39 3.08 12.92
C ILE A 76 15.73 1.74 12.57
N LEU A 77 16.18 1.13 11.48
CA LEU A 77 15.58 -0.05 10.85
C LEU A 77 16.06 -1.38 11.45
N GLN A 78 17.14 -1.41 12.26
CA GLN A 78 17.63 -2.64 12.93
C GLN A 78 16.67 -3.12 14.03
N GLY A 79 16.06 -2.19 14.77
CA GLY A 79 14.93 -2.46 15.65
C GLY A 79 13.63 -2.71 14.88
N ALA A 80 13.66 -2.94 13.57
CA ALA A 80 12.53 -3.46 12.81
C ALA A 80 12.89 -4.75 12.04
N SER A 81 14.11 -5.29 12.18
CA SER A 81 14.57 -6.42 11.36
C SER A 81 15.70 -7.28 11.94
N SER A 82 16.10 -7.06 13.20
CA SER A 82 17.24 -7.73 13.86
C SER A 82 17.20 -9.27 13.88
N SER A 83 16.04 -9.89 13.60
CA SER A 83 15.88 -11.35 13.63
C SER A 83 15.82 -12.03 12.26
N PHE A 84 15.71 -11.26 11.16
CA PHE A 84 15.40 -11.82 9.83
C PHE A 84 16.28 -11.32 8.69
N ASP A 85 17.06 -10.25 8.89
CA ASP A 85 18.01 -9.78 7.86
C ASP A 85 19.14 -10.82 7.61
N SER A 86 19.41 -11.74 8.55
CA SER A 86 20.38 -12.83 8.43
C SER A 86 19.83 -14.13 7.84
N ILE A 87 18.50 -14.35 7.85
CA ILE A 87 17.87 -15.60 7.39
C ILE A 87 17.55 -15.55 5.88
N ASN A 88 17.48 -14.35 5.26
CA ASN A 88 16.93 -14.15 3.92
C ASN A 88 17.88 -13.57 2.86
N SER A 89 19.17 -13.89 2.96
CA SER A 89 20.04 -13.95 1.76
C SER A 89 19.44 -14.84 0.63
N ILE A 90 18.38 -15.60 0.93
CA ILE A 90 17.70 -16.60 0.09
C ILE A 90 16.37 -16.08 -0.51
N SER A 91 15.62 -15.16 0.10
CA SER A 91 14.26 -14.80 -0.37
C SER A 91 14.21 -13.58 -1.32
N LYS A 92 14.98 -13.59 -2.42
CA LYS A 92 14.84 -12.58 -3.49
C LYS A 92 13.69 -12.99 -4.41
N ILE A 93 12.73 -12.09 -4.67
CA ILE A 93 11.63 -12.39 -5.59
C ILE A 93 12.21 -12.43 -7.01
N GLY A 94 12.03 -13.56 -7.71
CA GLY A 94 12.37 -13.61 -9.12
C GLY A 94 11.53 -12.62 -9.92
N TYR A 95 11.99 -12.23 -11.11
CA TYR A 95 11.21 -11.39 -12.02
C TYR A 95 9.82 -11.96 -12.32
N ILE A 96 9.74 -13.29 -12.49
CA ILE A 96 8.48 -14.03 -12.69
C ILE A 96 7.60 -13.96 -11.44
N GLY A 97 8.16 -14.18 -10.25
CA GLY A 97 7.44 -14.05 -9.00
C GLY A 97 6.88 -12.64 -8.79
N ALA A 98 7.64 -11.61 -9.15
CA ALA A 98 7.22 -10.21 -9.06
C ALA A 98 6.11 -9.88 -10.07
N ALA A 99 6.20 -10.42 -11.28
CA ALA A 99 5.16 -10.28 -12.30
C ALA A 99 3.84 -10.94 -11.87
N ILE A 100 3.90 -12.20 -11.42
CA ILE A 100 2.72 -12.94 -10.95
C ILE A 100 2.10 -12.25 -9.74
N ALA A 101 2.92 -11.90 -8.73
CA ALA A 101 2.44 -11.21 -7.54
C ALA A 101 1.82 -9.86 -7.89
N GLY A 102 2.46 -9.07 -8.76
CA GLY A 102 1.96 -7.79 -9.23
C GLY A 102 0.60 -7.94 -9.91
N PHE A 103 0.50 -8.85 -10.88
CA PHE A 103 -0.73 -9.12 -11.60
C PHE A 103 -1.88 -9.55 -10.68
N LEU A 104 -1.65 -10.53 -9.79
CA LEU A 104 -2.67 -11.00 -8.85
C LEU A 104 -3.10 -9.91 -7.86
N VAL A 105 -2.16 -9.14 -7.32
CA VAL A 105 -2.47 -8.01 -6.43
C VAL A 105 -3.27 -6.94 -7.19
N GLY A 106 -2.88 -6.60 -8.41
CA GLY A 106 -3.60 -5.66 -9.26
C GLY A 106 -5.04 -6.12 -9.53
N PHE A 107 -5.18 -7.35 -10.01
CA PHE A 107 -6.46 -7.96 -10.34
C PHE A 107 -7.38 -8.03 -9.10
N GLY A 108 -6.87 -8.61 -8.02
CA GLY A 108 -7.61 -8.79 -6.77
C GLY A 108 -8.05 -7.46 -6.16
N THR A 109 -7.17 -6.46 -6.11
CA THR A 109 -7.52 -5.17 -5.50
C THR A 109 -8.55 -4.38 -6.29
N LYS A 110 -8.55 -4.50 -7.62
CA LYS A 110 -9.58 -3.87 -8.46
C LYS A 110 -10.91 -4.61 -8.34
N LEU A 111 -10.91 -5.95 -8.39
CA LEU A 111 -12.13 -6.75 -8.27
C LEU A 111 -12.77 -6.63 -6.88
N GLY A 112 -11.94 -6.61 -5.82
CA GLY A 112 -12.36 -6.41 -4.43
C GLY A 112 -12.75 -4.97 -4.08
N ASN A 113 -12.46 -4.01 -4.96
CA ASN A 113 -12.65 -2.58 -4.75
C ASN A 113 -11.90 -2.04 -3.51
N GLY A 114 -10.65 -2.48 -3.32
CA GLY A 114 -9.81 -2.06 -2.21
C GLY A 114 -8.57 -2.92 -2.00
N CYS A 115 -7.69 -2.46 -1.12
CA CYS A 115 -6.49 -3.16 -0.64
C CYS A 115 -6.37 -3.03 0.88
N THR A 116 -5.24 -3.42 1.46
CA THR A 116 -4.98 -3.34 2.92
C THR A 116 -5.21 -1.93 3.48
N SER A 117 -4.80 -0.86 2.80
CA SER A 117 -5.02 0.51 3.29
C SER A 117 -6.51 0.93 3.21
N GLY A 118 -7.23 0.46 2.19
CA GLY A 118 -8.64 0.79 1.98
C GLY A 118 -9.59 0.01 2.90
N HIS A 119 -9.41 -1.31 2.99
CA HIS A 119 -10.25 -2.21 3.79
C HIS A 119 -9.75 -2.39 5.22
N GLY A 120 -8.45 -2.52 5.43
CA GLY A 120 -7.86 -2.62 6.77
C GLY A 120 -7.87 -1.27 7.47
N VAL A 121 -6.95 -0.39 7.08
CA VAL A 121 -6.70 0.87 7.80
C VAL A 121 -7.88 1.82 7.80
N CYS A 122 -8.58 1.98 6.66
CA CYS A 122 -9.72 2.89 6.57
C CYS A 122 -11.08 2.20 6.70
N GLY A 123 -11.18 0.89 6.44
CA GLY A 123 -12.44 0.15 6.41
C GLY A 123 -12.86 -0.39 7.77
N LEU A 124 -11.93 -0.97 8.54
CA LEU A 124 -12.20 -1.51 9.88
C LEU A 124 -12.66 -0.44 10.89
N PRO A 125 -12.07 0.77 10.96
CA PRO A 125 -12.53 1.82 11.88
C PRO A 125 -13.98 2.25 11.68
N ARG A 126 -14.52 2.06 10.47
CA ARG A 126 -15.91 2.38 10.11
C ARG A 126 -16.88 1.23 10.42
N LEU A 127 -16.41 0.15 11.05
CA LEU A 127 -17.19 -1.05 11.40
C LEU A 127 -17.92 -1.65 10.18
N SER A 128 -17.31 -1.57 9.00
CA SER A 128 -17.89 -2.07 7.76
C SER A 128 -17.77 -3.59 7.69
N GLN A 129 -18.90 -4.30 7.73
CA GLN A 129 -18.96 -5.76 7.52
C GLN A 129 -18.28 -6.19 6.21
N ARG A 130 -18.48 -5.41 5.13
CA ARG A 130 -17.80 -5.60 3.85
C ARG A 130 -16.27 -5.61 4.01
N SER A 131 -15.73 -4.66 4.78
CA SER A 131 -14.28 -4.56 4.97
C SER A 131 -13.74 -5.65 5.89
N MET A 132 -14.48 -6.03 6.94
CA MET A 132 -14.12 -7.16 7.80
C MET A 132 -14.04 -8.46 7.00
N ALA A 133 -15.03 -8.74 6.14
CA ALA A 133 -15.03 -9.91 5.27
C ALA A 133 -13.82 -9.90 4.31
N ALA A 134 -13.54 -8.77 3.68
CA ALA A 134 -12.39 -8.62 2.80
C ALA A 134 -11.06 -8.89 3.54
N VAL A 135 -10.90 -8.31 4.74
CA VAL A 135 -9.70 -8.49 5.57
C VAL A 135 -9.52 -9.94 5.98
N ALA A 136 -10.57 -10.60 6.44
CA ALA A 136 -10.53 -12.02 6.77
C ALA A 136 -10.12 -12.87 5.56
N SER A 137 -10.69 -12.62 4.39
CA SER A 137 -10.37 -13.36 3.16
C SER A 137 -8.91 -13.15 2.76
N PHE A 138 -8.44 -11.92 2.57
CA PHE A 138 -7.08 -11.71 2.08
C PHE A 138 -6.01 -12.12 3.11
N MET A 139 -6.29 -12.01 4.41
CA MET A 139 -5.36 -12.49 5.44
C MET A 139 -5.26 -14.01 5.41
N THR A 140 -6.39 -14.72 5.33
CA THR A 140 -6.41 -16.19 5.26
C THR A 140 -5.62 -16.70 4.06
N PHE A 141 -5.93 -16.20 2.86
CA PHE A 141 -5.23 -16.62 1.65
C PHE A 141 -3.76 -16.14 1.63
N GLY A 142 -3.46 -14.98 2.21
CA GLY A 142 -2.09 -14.47 2.35
C GLY A 142 -1.23 -15.36 3.23
N ILE A 143 -1.74 -15.77 4.39
CA ILE A 143 -1.05 -16.68 5.33
C ILE A 143 -0.83 -18.04 4.67
N LEU A 144 -1.89 -18.63 4.09
CA LEU A 144 -1.80 -19.93 3.40
C LEU A 144 -0.75 -19.88 2.29
N THR A 145 -0.81 -18.86 1.44
CA THR A 145 0.12 -18.75 0.31
C THR A 145 1.55 -18.50 0.76
N ALA A 146 1.78 -17.60 1.73
CA ALA A 146 3.12 -17.29 2.24
C ALA A 146 3.76 -18.46 2.99
N THR A 147 2.95 -19.38 3.52
CA THR A 147 3.43 -20.59 4.20
C THR A 147 3.83 -21.68 3.21
N ILE A 148 3.19 -21.74 2.03
CA ILE A 148 3.45 -22.76 1.01
C ILE A 148 4.45 -22.28 -0.05
N LYS A 149 4.67 -20.96 -0.19
CA LYS A 149 5.50 -20.37 -1.27
C LYS A 149 6.93 -20.91 -1.34
N ASP A 150 7.50 -21.39 -0.23
CA ASP A 150 8.88 -21.90 -0.21
C ASP A 150 9.01 -23.20 -1.04
N GLN A 151 7.88 -23.82 -1.40
CA GLN A 151 7.79 -24.93 -2.34
C GLN A 151 7.59 -24.49 -3.80
N LEU A 152 7.29 -23.21 -4.05
CA LEU A 152 7.12 -22.66 -5.39
C LEU A 152 8.47 -22.16 -5.92
N VAL A 153 8.87 -22.67 -7.09
CA VAL A 153 10.08 -22.24 -7.85
C VAL A 153 9.87 -20.83 -8.45
N LEU A 154 9.64 -19.83 -7.59
CA LEU A 154 9.49 -18.41 -7.96
C LEU A 154 10.65 -17.54 -7.46
N GLU A 155 11.60 -18.16 -6.75
CA GLU A 155 12.83 -17.52 -6.30
C GLU A 155 13.95 -17.80 -7.32
N GLN A 156 14.53 -16.73 -7.87
CA GLN A 156 15.71 -16.83 -8.71
C GLN A 156 16.82 -15.91 -8.17
N PRO A 157 18.09 -16.32 -8.25
CA PRO A 157 19.22 -15.59 -7.69
C PRO A 157 19.65 -14.37 -8.54
N THR A 158 19.16 -14.23 -9.76
CA THR A 158 19.64 -13.23 -10.71
C THR A 158 19.10 -11.84 -10.40
N GLN A 159 20.00 -10.97 -9.93
CA GLN A 159 19.80 -9.53 -9.83
C GLN A 159 20.42 -8.84 -11.05
N LEU A 160 19.65 -7.99 -11.73
CA LEU A 160 20.26 -6.76 -12.28
C LEU A 160 20.58 -5.88 -11.08
N ILE A 161 21.84 -5.91 -10.66
CA ILE A 161 22.37 -4.97 -9.68
C ILE A 161 22.50 -3.64 -10.43
N ILE A 162 21.73 -2.63 -10.04
CA ILE A 162 22.09 -1.26 -10.39
C ILE A 162 23.19 -0.88 -9.39
N ASP A 163 24.42 -0.77 -9.89
CA ASP A 163 25.68 -0.74 -9.13
C ASP A 163 25.86 0.41 -8.12
N ASN A 164 24.84 1.24 -7.88
CA ASN A 164 24.97 2.34 -6.92
C ASN A 164 23.64 2.72 -6.23
N PRO A 165 23.36 2.22 -5.01
CA PRO A 165 22.11 2.48 -4.28
C PRO A 165 21.90 3.97 -3.96
N ASP A 166 22.98 4.74 -3.80
CA ASP A 166 22.90 6.17 -3.52
C ASP A 166 22.40 6.96 -4.73
N ILE A 167 22.86 6.61 -5.93
CA ILE A 167 22.40 7.23 -7.19
C ILE A 167 20.92 6.94 -7.39
N THR A 168 20.48 5.69 -7.17
CA THR A 168 19.06 5.32 -7.30
C THR A 168 18.16 6.07 -6.33
N ASN A 169 18.62 6.27 -5.08
CA ASN A 169 17.84 6.99 -4.09
C ASN A 169 17.78 8.49 -4.41
N ILE A 170 18.91 9.10 -4.80
CA ILE A 170 18.96 10.51 -5.22
C ILE A 170 18.07 10.74 -6.45
N ALA A 171 18.11 9.84 -7.44
CA ALA A 171 17.25 9.90 -8.62
C ALA A 171 15.77 9.78 -8.25
N ALA A 172 15.40 8.81 -7.41
CA ALA A 172 14.02 8.66 -6.94
C ALA A 172 13.54 9.88 -6.15
N MET A 173 14.39 10.47 -5.31
CA MET A 173 14.11 11.69 -4.56
C MET A 173 13.88 12.88 -5.52
N ALA A 174 14.74 13.06 -6.52
CA ALA A 174 14.61 14.14 -7.50
C ALA A 174 13.34 13.98 -8.35
N ILE A 175 13.10 12.78 -8.91
CA ILE A 175 11.93 12.49 -9.74
C ILE A 175 10.64 12.67 -8.93
N SER A 176 10.56 12.12 -7.72
CA SER A 176 9.39 12.25 -6.87
C SER A 176 9.14 13.69 -6.40
N GLY A 177 10.21 14.46 -6.12
CA GLY A 177 10.12 15.89 -5.85
C GLY A 177 9.52 16.66 -7.03
N ILE A 178 10.02 16.42 -8.25
CA ILE A 178 9.50 17.03 -9.48
C ILE A 178 8.03 16.65 -9.70
N LEU A 179 7.67 15.36 -9.57
CA LEU A 179 6.29 14.90 -9.74
C LEU A 179 5.34 15.49 -8.69
N THR A 180 5.81 15.70 -7.46
CA THR A 180 5.03 16.37 -6.40
C THR A 180 4.75 17.82 -6.80
N LEU A 181 5.77 18.54 -7.28
CA LEU A 181 5.62 19.92 -7.78
C LEU A 181 4.70 19.99 -8.99
N VAL A 182 4.82 19.06 -9.95
CA VAL A 182 3.92 18.96 -11.11
C VAL A 182 2.47 18.72 -10.66
N GLY A 183 2.27 17.85 -9.67
CA GLY A 183 0.97 17.62 -9.05
C GLY A 183 0.37 18.91 -8.46
N ILE A 184 1.16 19.65 -7.68
CA ILE A 184 0.72 20.93 -7.09
C ILE A 184 0.42 21.98 -8.16
N ILE A 185 1.36 22.24 -9.07
CA ILE A 185 1.24 23.27 -10.11
C ILE A 185 0.11 22.97 -11.09
N GLY A 186 -0.01 21.71 -11.52
CA GLY A 186 -1.08 21.28 -12.43
C GLY A 186 -2.47 21.51 -11.83
N GLN A 187 -2.57 21.38 -10.51
CA GLN A 187 -3.79 21.64 -9.78
C GLN A 187 -4.09 23.14 -9.60
N THR A 188 -3.06 23.98 -9.45
CA THR A 188 -3.18 25.44 -9.39
C THR A 188 -3.77 26.01 -10.69
N LYS A 189 -3.45 25.41 -11.84
CA LYS A 189 -4.03 25.81 -13.14
C LYS A 189 -5.52 25.50 -13.27
N GLN A 190 -6.06 24.59 -12.45
CA GLN A 190 -7.44 24.14 -12.56
C GLN A 190 -8.39 24.98 -11.67
N ASN A 191 -8.06 25.18 -10.38
CA ASN A 191 -8.82 26.00 -9.44
C ASN A 191 -8.06 26.25 -8.11
N GLN A 192 -8.39 27.32 -7.36
CA GLN A 192 -7.79 27.61 -6.05
C GLN A 192 -8.21 26.58 -4.98
N LYS A 193 -9.48 26.13 -4.99
CA LYS A 193 -9.95 25.07 -4.07
C LYS A 193 -9.23 23.75 -4.29
N THR A 194 -8.76 23.48 -5.51
CA THR A 194 -8.04 22.26 -5.82
C THR A 194 -6.58 22.34 -5.35
N MET A 195 -5.94 23.51 -5.34
CA MET A 195 -4.58 23.69 -4.82
C MET A 195 -4.43 23.22 -3.36
N ILE A 196 -5.42 23.53 -2.51
CA ILE A 196 -5.46 23.05 -1.12
C ILE A 196 -5.46 21.51 -1.07
N ASP A 197 -6.13 20.84 -2.00
CA ASP A 197 -6.19 19.38 -2.07
C ASP A 197 -4.82 18.79 -2.38
N ALA A 198 -4.04 19.43 -3.26
CA ALA A 198 -2.68 18.98 -3.57
C ALA A 198 -1.73 19.17 -2.38
N ILE A 199 -1.84 20.29 -1.64
CA ILE A 199 -1.03 20.51 -0.43
C ILE A 199 -1.37 19.48 0.64
N ILE A 200 -2.66 19.28 0.93
CA ILE A 200 -3.10 18.27 1.91
C ILE A 200 -2.65 16.88 1.47
N SER A 201 -2.81 16.55 0.18
CA SER A 201 -2.39 15.26 -0.38
C SER A 201 -0.88 15.06 -0.25
N SER A 202 -0.09 16.11 -0.45
CA SER A 202 1.37 16.08 -0.25
C SER A 202 1.72 15.83 1.21
N ILE A 203 1.10 16.56 2.15
CA ILE A 203 1.34 16.38 3.59
C ILE A 203 0.95 14.95 4.02
N VAL A 204 -0.22 14.50 3.60
CA VAL A 204 -0.71 13.14 3.86
C VAL A 204 0.26 12.10 3.31
N GLY A 205 0.73 12.26 2.07
CA GLY A 205 1.67 11.34 1.47
C GLY A 205 3.04 11.34 2.17
N LEU A 206 3.54 12.51 2.59
CA LEU A 206 4.78 12.61 3.35
C LEU A 206 4.70 11.85 4.69
N ILE A 207 3.61 12.06 5.45
CA ILE A 207 3.39 11.38 6.73
C ILE A 207 3.16 9.89 6.52
N PHE A 208 2.39 9.50 5.51
CA PHE A 208 2.11 8.09 5.21
C PHE A 208 3.39 7.34 4.80
N GLY A 209 4.22 7.93 3.94
CA GLY A 209 5.52 7.37 3.56
C GLY A 209 6.46 7.23 4.75
N ALA A 210 6.51 8.24 5.63
CA ALA A 210 7.28 8.15 6.86
C ALA A 210 6.79 7.01 7.76
N GLY A 211 5.47 6.88 7.94
CA GLY A 211 4.86 5.79 8.70
C GLY A 211 5.18 4.40 8.13
N LEU A 212 5.21 4.25 6.79
CA LEU A 212 5.61 2.99 6.14
C LEU A 212 7.08 2.63 6.40
N VAL A 213 7.98 3.61 6.40
CA VAL A 213 9.41 3.39 6.68
C VAL A 213 9.61 3.08 8.16
N VAL A 214 9.05 3.89 9.06
CA VAL A 214 9.19 3.73 10.52
C VAL A 214 8.60 2.42 11.01
N SER A 215 7.44 2.01 10.49
CA SER A 215 6.82 0.72 10.86
C SER A 215 7.56 -0.52 10.35
N GLY A 216 8.50 -0.34 9.41
CA GLY A 216 9.13 -1.45 8.71
C GLY A 216 8.24 -2.12 7.65
N MET A 217 7.01 -1.63 7.40
CA MET A 217 6.15 -2.12 6.30
C MET A 217 6.78 -1.92 4.92
N ALA A 218 7.74 -1.00 4.80
CA ALA A 218 8.54 -0.84 3.61
C ALA A 218 9.63 -1.94 3.44
N LYS A 219 9.61 -3.04 4.20
CA LYS A 219 10.47 -4.22 3.98
C LYS A 219 9.62 -5.45 3.63
N ARG A 220 9.96 -6.11 2.51
CA ARG A 220 9.30 -7.37 2.08
C ARG A 220 9.46 -8.47 3.13
N SER A 221 10.64 -8.58 3.75
CA SER A 221 10.95 -9.59 4.78
C SER A 221 10.01 -9.48 5.98
N LYS A 222 9.72 -8.26 6.44
CA LYS A 222 8.79 -7.97 7.54
C LYS A 222 7.38 -8.47 7.23
N ILE A 223 6.90 -8.17 6.02
CA ILE A 223 5.58 -8.60 5.55
C ILE A 223 5.47 -10.13 5.48
N LEU A 224 6.49 -10.78 4.93
CA LEU A 224 6.51 -12.24 4.82
C LEU A 224 6.67 -12.91 6.19
N GLY A 225 7.49 -12.36 7.09
CA GLY A 225 7.65 -12.87 8.46
C GLY A 225 6.35 -12.82 9.27
N PHE A 226 5.49 -11.84 9.00
CA PHE A 226 4.14 -11.79 9.56
C PHE A 226 3.16 -12.78 8.92
N LEU A 227 3.33 -13.12 7.65
CA LEU A 227 2.40 -14.01 6.95
C LEU A 227 2.72 -15.49 7.10
N THR A 228 4.01 -15.82 7.15
CA THR A 228 4.46 -17.20 7.28
C THR A 228 4.31 -17.63 8.73
N PHE A 229 3.27 -18.41 9.00
CA PHE A 229 3.00 -18.91 10.35
C PHE A 229 3.90 -20.12 10.64
N ASN A 230 5.14 -19.85 11.03
CA ASN A 230 6.14 -20.86 11.39
C ASN A 230 6.80 -20.55 12.75
N GLN A 231 7.85 -21.30 13.13
CA GLN A 231 8.55 -21.10 14.42
C GLN A 231 9.15 -19.69 14.59
N ASN A 232 9.39 -19.00 13.48
CA ASN A 232 9.98 -17.68 13.34
C ASN A 232 8.94 -16.63 12.92
N TRP A 233 7.68 -16.76 13.36
CA TRP A 233 6.66 -15.76 13.08
C TRP A 233 6.94 -14.40 13.76
N ASP A 234 6.80 -13.30 13.01
CA ASP A 234 6.94 -11.90 13.48
C ASP A 234 5.55 -11.21 13.59
N PRO A 235 5.02 -11.02 14.81
CA PRO A 235 3.72 -10.39 15.01
C PRO A 235 3.75 -8.86 15.00
N SER A 236 4.91 -8.20 14.81
CA SER A 236 5.03 -6.75 14.90
C SER A 236 4.09 -5.98 13.97
N LEU A 237 3.77 -6.52 12.79
CA LEU A 237 2.81 -5.92 11.85
C LEU A 237 1.37 -5.83 12.38
N MET A 238 1.00 -6.66 13.36
CA MET A 238 -0.29 -6.52 14.05
C MET A 238 -0.39 -5.16 14.75
N PHE A 239 0.71 -4.71 15.37
CA PHE A 239 0.76 -3.44 16.08
C PHE A 239 0.66 -2.23 15.15
N VAL A 240 1.15 -2.36 13.90
CA VAL A 240 0.93 -1.33 12.87
C VAL A 240 -0.56 -1.17 12.58
N MET A 241 -1.26 -2.29 12.37
CA MET A 241 -2.69 -2.27 12.09
C MET A 241 -3.49 -1.77 13.30
N ILE A 242 -3.17 -2.24 14.51
CA ILE A 242 -3.82 -1.80 15.75
C ILE A 242 -3.61 -0.30 15.97
N GLY A 243 -2.39 0.22 15.79
CA GLY A 243 -2.10 1.65 15.93
C GLY A 243 -2.89 2.50 14.93
N ALA A 244 -2.88 2.11 13.66
CA ALA A 244 -3.60 2.85 12.62
C ALA A 244 -5.13 2.79 12.80
N VAL A 245 -5.66 1.61 13.10
CA VAL A 245 -7.12 1.38 13.26
C VAL A 245 -7.65 2.04 14.51
N SER A 246 -6.95 1.97 15.64
CA SER A 246 -7.39 2.59 16.91
C SER A 246 -7.51 4.11 16.79
N LEU A 247 -6.49 4.76 16.21
CA LEU A 247 -6.54 6.20 15.96
C LEU A 247 -7.71 6.55 15.02
N ASN A 248 -7.82 5.88 13.87
CA ASN A 248 -8.91 6.14 12.94
C ASN A 248 -10.30 5.86 13.52
N LEU A 249 -10.44 4.90 14.44
CA LEU A 249 -11.71 4.58 15.09
C LEU A 249 -12.17 5.72 15.99
N ILE A 250 -11.24 6.40 16.64
CA ILE A 250 -11.54 7.64 17.37
C ILE A 250 -11.87 8.73 16.36
N THR A 251 -10.98 8.99 15.40
CA THR A 251 -11.03 10.18 14.57
C THR A 251 -12.19 10.18 13.57
N PHE A 252 -12.51 9.05 12.94
CA PHE A 252 -13.58 8.99 11.93
C PHE A 252 -14.98 9.20 12.52
N ASN A 253 -15.11 9.03 13.83
CA ASN A 253 -16.36 9.22 14.56
C ASN A 253 -16.51 10.63 15.15
N LEU A 254 -15.48 11.50 15.05
CA LEU A 254 -15.52 12.85 15.63
C LEU A 254 -16.39 13.82 14.84
N LEU A 255 -16.33 13.79 13.51
CA LEU A 255 -17.00 14.77 12.64
C LEU A 255 -18.08 14.11 11.77
N LYS A 256 -19.26 14.73 11.73
CA LYS A 256 -20.38 14.31 10.87
C LYS A 256 -20.25 14.80 9.42
N LYS A 257 -19.42 15.82 9.18
CA LYS A 257 -19.12 16.39 7.86
C LYS A 257 -17.62 16.73 7.80
N PRO A 258 -16.94 16.52 6.65
CA PRO A 258 -15.54 16.94 6.52
C PRO A 258 -15.40 18.47 6.55
N ILE A 259 -14.24 18.96 7.00
CA ILE A 259 -14.00 20.39 7.25
C ILE A 259 -13.96 21.19 5.95
N LEU A 260 -13.33 20.66 4.91
CA LEU A 260 -13.08 21.37 3.64
C LEU A 260 -13.87 20.80 2.47
N SER A 261 -14.87 19.95 2.72
CA SER A 261 -15.67 19.31 1.67
C SER A 261 -17.12 19.17 2.09
N ASP A 262 -18.03 19.04 1.12
CA ASP A 262 -19.45 19.09 1.42
C ASP A 262 -20.01 17.78 1.98
N LYS A 263 -19.44 16.64 1.57
CA LYS A 263 -19.86 15.29 1.95
C LYS A 263 -18.67 14.34 1.98
N TYR A 264 -18.80 13.26 2.74
CA TYR A 264 -17.85 12.16 2.69
C TYR A 264 -18.04 11.34 1.39
N GLU A 265 -16.95 11.14 0.64
CA GLU A 265 -16.89 10.29 -0.55
C GLU A 265 -16.53 8.85 -0.14
N LEU A 266 -17.46 8.16 0.55
CA LEU A 266 -17.23 6.78 1.01
C LEU A 266 -17.76 5.74 0.02
N PRO A 267 -17.18 4.53 -0.01
CA PRO A 267 -17.76 3.41 -0.75
C PRO A 267 -19.20 3.16 -0.30
N THR A 268 -20.14 3.22 -1.23
CA THR A 268 -21.59 3.10 -0.96
C THR A 268 -22.06 1.65 -0.84
N ASN A 269 -21.33 0.70 -1.43
CA ASN A 269 -21.70 -0.71 -1.40
C ASN A 269 -21.37 -1.34 -0.04
N LYS A 270 -22.40 -1.76 0.70
CA LYS A 270 -22.28 -2.47 1.98
C LYS A 270 -22.39 -3.98 1.85
N LYS A 271 -22.81 -4.51 0.69
CA LYS A 271 -23.06 -5.94 0.51
C LYS A 271 -21.74 -6.70 0.38
N ILE A 272 -21.71 -7.87 1.01
CA ILE A 272 -20.67 -8.87 0.77
C ILE A 272 -21.11 -9.62 -0.49
N ASP A 273 -20.43 -9.35 -1.60
CA ASP A 273 -20.69 -9.99 -2.88
C ASP A 273 -19.56 -10.97 -3.25
N PHE A 274 -19.84 -11.84 -4.21
CA PHE A 274 -18.85 -12.81 -4.70
C PHE A 274 -17.60 -12.10 -5.24
N LYS A 275 -17.76 -10.94 -5.89
CA LYS A 275 -16.66 -10.14 -6.44
C LYS A 275 -15.69 -9.70 -5.33
N LEU A 276 -16.21 -9.26 -4.19
CA LEU A 276 -15.40 -8.88 -3.04
C LEU A 276 -14.57 -10.04 -2.51
N ILE A 277 -15.21 -11.18 -2.22
CA ILE A 277 -14.51 -12.32 -1.63
C ILE A 277 -13.48 -12.87 -2.61
N LEU A 278 -13.86 -13.07 -3.87
CA LEU A 278 -12.95 -13.53 -4.92
C LEU A 278 -11.77 -12.58 -5.10
N GLY A 279 -12.04 -11.27 -5.19
CA GLY A 279 -11.00 -10.25 -5.32
C GLY A 279 -10.06 -10.20 -4.12
N ALA A 280 -10.61 -10.27 -2.90
CA ALA A 280 -9.83 -10.29 -1.67
C ALA A 280 -8.97 -11.56 -1.56
N SER A 281 -9.49 -12.73 -1.93
CA SER A 281 -8.72 -13.97 -1.95
C SER A 281 -7.57 -13.92 -2.95
N ILE A 282 -7.82 -13.46 -4.20
CA ILE A 282 -6.77 -13.31 -5.23
C ILE A 282 -5.71 -12.30 -4.78
N PHE A 283 -6.13 -11.19 -4.16
CA PHE A 283 -5.21 -10.22 -3.58
C PHE A 283 -4.36 -10.86 -2.47
N GLY A 284 -4.96 -11.65 -1.57
CA GLY A 284 -4.26 -12.39 -0.53
C GLY A 284 -3.20 -13.33 -1.09
N ILE A 285 -3.53 -14.11 -2.12
CA ILE A 285 -2.58 -15.00 -2.80
C ILE A 285 -1.40 -14.21 -3.37
N GLY A 286 -1.66 -13.16 -4.16
CA GLY A 286 -0.60 -12.32 -4.74
C GLY A 286 0.26 -11.65 -3.68
N TRP A 287 -0.35 -11.18 -2.60
CA TRP A 287 0.35 -10.56 -1.47
C TRP A 287 1.20 -11.57 -0.69
N GLY A 288 0.75 -12.82 -0.52
CA GLY A 288 1.52 -13.89 0.11
C GLY A 288 2.74 -14.34 -0.71
N ILE A 289 2.61 -14.40 -2.04
CA ILE A 289 3.75 -14.66 -2.96
C ILE A 289 4.74 -13.49 -2.92
N GLY A 290 4.20 -12.28 -3.12
CA GLY A 290 4.99 -11.09 -3.36
C GLY A 290 5.60 -10.50 -2.09
N GLY A 291 4.94 -10.61 -0.94
CA GLY A 291 5.24 -9.81 0.24
C GLY A 291 5.13 -8.30 -0.02
N LEU A 292 4.39 -7.89 -1.06
CA LEU A 292 4.30 -6.53 -1.56
C LEU A 292 2.84 -6.16 -1.77
N CYS A 293 2.44 -5.03 -1.20
CA CYS A 293 1.15 -4.40 -1.51
C CYS A 293 1.39 -2.99 -2.09
N PRO A 294 0.37 -2.37 -2.72
CA PRO A 294 0.57 -1.13 -3.48
C PRO A 294 1.24 0.00 -2.69
N GLY A 295 0.88 0.19 -1.41
CA GLY A 295 1.45 1.26 -0.57
C GLY A 295 2.98 1.10 -0.38
N PRO A 296 3.44 0.00 0.26
CA PRO A 296 4.86 -0.35 0.36
C PRO A 296 5.60 -0.41 -0.98
N ALA A 297 4.94 -0.81 -2.08
CA ALA A 297 5.58 -0.82 -3.39
C ALA A 297 6.01 0.59 -3.84
N PHE A 298 5.25 1.64 -3.49
CA PHE A 298 5.68 3.03 -3.74
C PHE A 298 6.80 3.49 -2.80
N SER A 299 6.74 3.15 -1.50
CA SER A 299 7.83 3.52 -0.58
C SER A 299 9.16 2.80 -0.89
N LEU A 300 9.08 1.64 -1.55
CA LEU A 300 10.22 0.84 -2.01
C LEU A 300 10.80 1.31 -3.36
N PHE A 301 10.10 2.20 -4.06
CA PHE A 301 10.57 2.76 -5.33
C PHE A 301 12.01 3.34 -5.30
N PRO A 302 12.49 3.97 -4.21
CA PRO A 302 13.85 4.50 -4.12
C PRO A 302 14.95 3.44 -4.24
N GLN A 303 14.64 2.17 -3.94
CA GLN A 303 15.57 1.07 -4.09
C GLN A 303 15.70 0.62 -5.56
N PHE A 304 14.82 1.12 -6.44
CA PHE A 304 14.81 0.90 -7.89
C PHE A 304 15.10 -0.54 -8.31
N THR A 305 14.75 -1.52 -7.48
CA THR A 305 15.02 -2.91 -7.80
C THR A 305 14.19 -3.25 -9.03
N ALA A 306 14.86 -3.65 -10.11
CA ALA A 306 14.23 -3.91 -11.41
C ALA A 306 12.98 -4.81 -11.28
N GLN A 307 13.01 -5.74 -10.33
CA GLN A 307 11.88 -6.63 -10.00
C GLN A 307 10.61 -5.86 -9.58
N ILE A 308 10.72 -4.81 -8.77
CA ILE A 308 9.55 -4.05 -8.28
C ILE A 308 9.13 -3.02 -9.32
N ALA A 309 10.08 -2.24 -9.83
CA ALA A 309 9.79 -1.14 -10.74
C ALA A 309 9.38 -1.59 -12.14
N ILE A 310 10.02 -2.65 -12.68
CA ILE A 310 9.83 -3.11 -14.06
C ILE A 310 8.82 -4.26 -14.13
N MET A 311 8.74 -5.13 -13.11
CA MET A 311 7.79 -6.25 -13.15
C MET A 311 6.55 -6.00 -12.30
N PHE A 312 6.71 -5.75 -10.99
CA PHE A 312 5.56 -5.69 -10.08
C PHE A 312 4.58 -4.56 -10.42
N LEU A 313 5.03 -3.30 -10.53
CA LEU A 313 4.13 -2.16 -10.78
C LEU A 313 3.44 -2.23 -12.16
N PRO A 314 4.12 -2.55 -13.28
CA PRO A 314 3.46 -2.73 -14.57
C PRO A 314 2.49 -3.90 -14.57
N CYS A 315 2.85 -5.04 -13.98
CA CYS A 315 1.92 -6.17 -13.88
C CYS A 315 0.73 -5.85 -12.97
N LEU A 316 0.93 -5.07 -11.92
CA LEU A 316 -0.15 -4.56 -11.08
C LEU A 316 -1.11 -3.67 -11.88
N ALA A 317 -0.59 -2.77 -12.71
CA ALA A 317 -1.42 -1.97 -13.61
C ALA A 317 -2.22 -2.84 -14.59
N LEU A 318 -1.56 -3.82 -15.23
CA LEU A 318 -2.20 -4.77 -16.14
C LEU A 318 -3.29 -5.59 -15.43
N GLY A 319 -3.02 -6.07 -14.21
CA GLY A 319 -3.99 -6.77 -13.38
C GLY A 319 -5.22 -5.92 -13.08
N GLN A 320 -5.03 -4.63 -12.75
CA GLN A 320 -6.17 -3.74 -12.50
C GLN A 320 -6.99 -3.46 -13.77
N ILE A 321 -6.35 -3.27 -14.92
CA ILE A 321 -7.04 -3.04 -16.19
C ILE A 321 -7.87 -4.27 -16.58
N THR A 322 -7.27 -5.46 -16.50
CA THR A 322 -7.94 -6.73 -16.83
C THR A 322 -9.10 -7.03 -15.88
N ALA A 323 -8.93 -6.80 -14.56
CA ALA A 323 -10.02 -6.94 -13.59
C ALA A 323 -11.18 -5.97 -13.85
N ASN A 324 -10.91 -4.77 -14.35
CA ASN A 324 -11.96 -3.81 -14.70
C ASN A 324 -12.81 -4.30 -15.89
N GLN A 325 -12.17 -4.92 -16.88
CA GLN A 325 -12.88 -5.54 -18.00
C GLN A 325 -13.70 -6.74 -17.52
N PHE A 326 -13.09 -7.60 -16.69
CA PHE A 326 -13.75 -8.77 -16.13
C PHE A 326 -14.96 -8.42 -15.25
N SER A 327 -14.85 -7.40 -14.39
CA SER A 327 -15.96 -6.96 -13.54
C SER A 327 -17.14 -6.46 -14.38
N SER A 328 -16.86 -5.71 -15.45
CA SER A 328 -17.89 -5.21 -16.39
C SER A 328 -18.60 -6.34 -17.14
N PHE A 329 -17.88 -7.42 -17.46
CA PHE A 329 -18.46 -8.62 -18.06
C PHE A 329 -19.41 -9.34 -17.09
N LEU A 330 -18.99 -9.50 -15.82
CA LEU A 330 -19.85 -10.07 -14.79
C LEU A 330 -21.12 -9.24 -14.55
N ASP A 331 -21.01 -7.90 -14.57
CA ASP A 331 -22.18 -7.02 -14.41
C ASP A 331 -23.17 -7.14 -15.57
N ARG A 332 -22.68 -7.33 -16.80
CA ARG A 332 -23.54 -7.55 -17.98
C ARG A 332 -24.35 -8.84 -17.88
N LYS A 333 -23.76 -9.92 -17.36
CA LYS A 333 -24.46 -11.21 -17.18
C LYS A 333 -25.49 -11.21 -16.05
N GLN A 334 -25.40 -10.27 -15.11
CA GLN A 334 -26.31 -10.18 -13.97
C GLN A 334 -27.52 -9.27 -14.21
N LYS A 335 -27.59 -8.54 -15.33
CA LYS A 335 -28.81 -7.82 -15.70
C LYS A 335 -29.84 -8.84 -16.23
N PRO A 336 -31.05 -8.94 -15.63
CA PRO A 336 -32.13 -9.71 -16.23
C PRO A 336 -32.51 -9.05 -17.58
N LEU A 337 -32.78 -9.89 -18.57
CA LEU A 337 -33.47 -9.52 -19.81
C LEU A 337 -34.86 -8.96 -19.47
#